data_AF-R9M2F8-F1
#
_entry.id   AF-R9M2F8-F1
#
_cell.length_a   1.000
_cell.length_b   1.000
_cell.length_c   1.000
_cell.angle_alpha   90.00
_cell.angle_beta   90.00
_cell.angle_gamma   90.00
#
_symmetry.space_group_name_H-M   'P 1'
#
loop_
_entity.id
_entity.type
_entity.pdbx_description
1 polymer ?
#
loop_
_entity_poly.entity_id
_entity_poly.type
_entity_poly.pdbx_seq_one_letter_code
_entity_poly.pdbx_strand_id
1 'polypeptide(L)'
;MSTEKNTDFESKGLSLLKKGQKGIVHMVFSRLGLIVLLLSIQVLLLFSIFQWFEEFLPHILGGTALFTAVMVLYLLNSRRLDPTSKITWLIVIMLLPVFGALLFWYTQSDIGHRAVKTRLSQLTEQTKEIIPQSEQTANCLAQENPGVAALARYIHRSGCYPVFERMAATYFPIGEEKWHEMLRQLEQAEHFIFLEYFIVDEGLM
;
A
#
# COMPACT_ATOMS: atom_id res chain seq x y z
N MET A 1 -90.66 87.62 -8.90
CA MET A 1 -90.68 87.86 -7.44
C MET A 1 -89.98 86.67 -6.80
N SER A 2 -88.64 86.66 -6.88
CA SER A 2 -87.74 86.94 -5.75
C SER A 2 -87.55 85.66 -4.93
N THR A 3 -86.39 84.98 -4.85
CA THR A 3 -84.99 85.44 -4.88
C THR A 3 -84.02 84.30 -5.20
N GLU A 4 -82.95 84.64 -5.93
CA GLU A 4 -81.70 83.90 -6.12
C GLU A 4 -80.88 83.65 -4.83
N LYS A 5 -80.09 82.56 -4.84
CA LYS A 5 -78.61 82.51 -4.60
C LYS A 5 -78.18 81.04 -4.63
N ASN A 6 -77.44 80.54 -5.63
CA ASN A 6 -76.02 80.74 -6.02
C ASN A 6 -75.01 79.98 -5.13
N THR A 7 -73.93 79.52 -5.79
CA THR A 7 -72.68 78.83 -5.36
C THR A 7 -72.81 77.31 -5.14
N ASP A 8 -72.37 76.41 -6.02
CA ASP A 8 -71.06 76.18 -6.68
C ASP A 8 -69.99 75.59 -5.74
N PHE A 9 -69.19 74.65 -6.27
CA PHE A 9 -68.06 73.91 -5.70
C PHE A 9 -68.32 72.64 -4.86
N GLU A 10 -68.11 71.47 -5.47
CA GLU A 10 -66.94 70.59 -5.20
C GLU A 10 -67.12 69.24 -5.89
N SER A 11 -66.52 69.14 -7.08
CA SER A 11 -66.15 67.89 -7.72
C SER A 11 -65.16 67.12 -6.84
N LYS A 12 -65.56 65.99 -6.27
CA LYS A 12 -64.62 65.00 -5.73
C LYS A 12 -64.82 63.67 -6.45
N GLY A 13 -64.18 63.57 -7.61
CA GLY A 13 -63.79 62.29 -8.16
C GLY A 13 -62.89 61.58 -7.16
N LEU A 14 -63.36 60.46 -6.63
CA LEU A 14 -62.55 59.57 -5.80
C LEU A 14 -61.52 58.88 -6.70
N SER A 15 -60.28 59.32 -6.52
CA SER A 15 -59.09 58.85 -7.20
C SER A 15 -58.78 57.39 -6.88
N LEU A 16 -58.27 56.73 -7.90
CA LEU A 16 -57.61 55.43 -7.88
C LEU A 16 -56.44 55.41 -6.88
N LEU A 17 -56.36 54.34 -6.06
CA LEU A 17 -55.18 53.71 -5.42
C LEU A 17 -55.72 52.89 -4.22
N LYS A 18 -55.33 51.65 -3.90
CA LYS A 18 -54.12 50.87 -4.18
C LYS A 18 -54.40 49.41 -3.75
N LYS A 19 -54.64 48.48 -4.69
CA LYS A 19 -54.67 47.04 -4.40
C LYS A 19 -53.25 46.49 -4.58
N GLY A 20 -52.39 46.75 -3.61
CA GLY A 20 -50.98 46.37 -3.71
C GLY A 20 -50.28 46.47 -2.39
N GLN A 21 -50.56 45.53 -1.48
CA GLN A 21 -49.67 45.14 -0.37
C GLN A 21 -50.23 43.99 0.47
N LYS A 22 -51.54 43.69 0.43
CA LYS A 22 -52.13 42.62 1.25
C LYS A 22 -51.85 41.18 0.75
N GLY A 23 -51.31 41.00 -0.45
CA GLY A 23 -50.95 39.68 -1.01
C GLY A 23 -49.55 39.19 -0.63
N ILE A 24 -48.57 40.10 -0.52
CA ILE A 24 -47.19 39.77 -0.17
C ILE A 24 -47.11 39.34 1.31
N VAL A 25 -47.86 40.02 2.18
CA VAL A 25 -47.93 39.67 3.60
C VAL A 25 -48.58 38.30 3.83
N HIS A 26 -49.53 37.90 2.98
CA HIS A 26 -50.18 36.59 3.08
C HIS A 26 -49.35 35.44 2.45
N MET A 27 -48.44 35.74 1.51
CA MET A 27 -47.48 34.77 0.96
C MET A 27 -46.38 34.41 1.97
N VAL A 28 -46.06 35.33 2.87
CA VAL A 28 -45.21 35.09 4.04
C VAL A 28 -45.96 34.25 5.11
N PHE A 29 -47.31 34.29 5.14
CA PHE A 29 -48.13 33.62 6.14
C PHE A 29 -48.70 32.25 5.68
N SER A 30 -47.88 31.20 5.78
CA SER A 30 -48.23 29.87 6.33
C SER A 30 -47.28 28.77 5.82
N ARG A 31 -47.06 28.67 4.50
CA ARG A 31 -46.25 27.58 3.89
C ARG A 31 -45.05 28.08 3.09
N LEU A 32 -45.21 29.08 2.23
CA LEU A 32 -44.13 29.60 1.40
C LEU A 32 -43.08 30.37 2.21
N GLY A 33 -43.51 31.20 3.17
CA GLY A 33 -42.58 31.88 4.10
C GLY A 33 -41.76 30.89 4.93
N LEU A 34 -42.38 29.78 5.39
CA LEU A 34 -41.67 28.72 6.11
C LEU A 34 -40.65 28.01 5.22
N ILE A 35 -41.01 27.70 3.96
CA ILE A 35 -40.10 27.09 2.98
C ILE A 35 -38.91 28.00 2.69
N VAL A 36 -39.15 29.30 2.44
CA VAL A 36 -38.08 30.28 2.17
C VAL A 36 -37.17 30.48 3.39
N LEU A 37 -37.75 30.49 4.61
CA LEU A 37 -36.99 30.55 5.85
C LEU A 37 -36.11 29.30 6.02
N LEU A 38 -36.68 28.10 5.85
CA LEU A 38 -35.94 26.83 5.91
C LEU A 38 -34.83 26.76 4.87
N LEU A 39 -35.09 27.19 3.62
CA LEU A 39 -34.07 27.25 2.58
C LEU A 39 -32.97 28.27 2.90
N SER A 40 -33.33 29.44 3.45
CA SER A 40 -32.34 30.44 3.88
C SER A 40 -31.46 29.91 5.01
N ILE A 41 -32.05 29.23 5.99
CA ILE A 41 -31.33 28.55 7.07
C ILE A 41 -30.43 27.46 6.49
N GLN A 42 -30.90 26.68 5.52
CA GLN A 42 -30.11 25.64 4.87
C GLN A 42 -28.89 26.22 4.13
N VAL A 43 -29.07 27.32 3.39
CA VAL A 43 -27.96 28.01 2.71
C VAL A 43 -26.96 28.57 3.73
N LEU A 44 -27.44 29.17 4.82
CA LEU A 44 -26.60 29.66 5.92
C LEU A 44 -25.81 28.54 6.59
N LEU A 45 -26.45 27.40 6.87
CA LEU A 45 -25.79 26.23 7.44
C LEU A 45 -24.70 25.70 6.50
N LEU A 46 -24.99 25.56 5.21
CA LEU A 46 -23.99 25.16 4.22
C LEU A 46 -22.81 26.14 4.19
N PHE A 47 -23.09 27.44 4.12
CA PHE A 47 -22.04 28.45 4.11
C PHE A 47 -21.19 28.44 5.40
N SER A 48 -21.82 28.25 6.55
CA SER A 48 -21.14 28.15 7.84
C SER A 48 -20.26 26.90 7.94
N ILE A 49 -20.71 25.77 7.39
CA ILE A 49 -19.89 24.54 7.29
C ILE A 49 -18.70 24.79 6.37
N PHE A 50 -18.90 25.44 5.22
CA PHE A 50 -17.80 25.78 4.30
C PHE A 50 -16.76 26.73 4.92
N GLN A 51 -17.20 27.77 5.65
CA GLN A 51 -16.31 28.71 6.34
C GLN A 51 -15.51 28.02 7.47
N TRP A 52 -16.17 27.18 8.26
CA TRP A 52 -15.51 26.40 9.31
C TRP A 52 -14.53 25.36 8.71
N PHE A 53 -14.89 24.77 7.57
CA PHE A 53 -14.04 23.83 6.85
C PHE A 53 -12.81 24.51 6.22
N GLU A 54 -12.93 25.74 5.73
CA GLU A 54 -11.81 26.53 5.22
C GLU A 54 -10.74 26.79 6.30
N GLU A 55 -11.13 27.00 7.55
CA GLU A 55 -10.18 27.21 8.65
C GLU A 55 -9.46 25.90 9.07
N PHE A 56 -10.12 24.76 8.87
CA PHE A 56 -9.58 23.43 9.16
C PHE A 56 -8.70 22.86 8.04
N LEU A 57 -8.95 23.26 6.79
CA LEU A 57 -8.19 22.83 5.60
C LEU A 57 -6.66 23.05 5.72
N PRO A 58 -6.16 24.23 6.13
CA PRO A 58 -4.73 24.47 6.32
C PRO A 58 -4.09 23.52 7.33
N HIS A 59 -4.82 23.17 8.39
CA HIS A 59 -4.34 22.27 9.43
C HIS A 59 -4.26 20.81 8.93
N ILE A 60 -5.26 20.35 8.18
CA ILE A 60 -5.21 19.04 7.51
C ILE A 60 -4.08 19.00 6.48
N LEU A 61 -3.96 20.03 5.63
CA LEU A 61 -2.94 20.09 4.58
C LEU A 61 -1.53 20.16 5.17
N GLY A 62 -1.33 20.97 6.21
CA GLY A 62 -0.07 21.05 6.94
C GLY A 62 0.28 19.73 7.64
N GLY A 63 -0.70 19.10 8.29
CA GLY A 63 -0.53 17.80 8.95
C GLY A 63 -0.22 16.67 7.96
N THR A 64 -0.92 16.61 6.83
CA THR A 64 -0.66 15.64 5.77
C THR A 64 0.68 15.88 5.08
N ALA A 65 1.07 17.13 4.82
CA ALA A 65 2.38 17.46 4.28
C ALA A 65 3.51 17.06 5.24
N LEU A 66 3.38 17.37 6.53
CA LEU A 66 4.33 16.94 7.56
C LEU A 66 4.41 15.42 7.66
N PHE A 67 3.26 14.74 7.69
CA PHE A 67 3.19 13.28 7.69
C PHE A 67 3.86 12.67 6.45
N THR A 68 3.61 13.24 5.27
CA THR A 68 4.23 12.80 4.01
C THR A 68 5.75 12.96 4.09
N ALA A 69 6.23 14.11 4.56
CA ALA A 69 7.67 14.37 4.71
C ALA A 69 8.33 13.37 5.67
N VAL A 70 7.71 13.12 6.83
CA VAL A 70 8.18 12.11 7.80
C VAL A 70 8.19 10.71 7.19
N MET A 71 7.13 10.34 6.48
CA MET A 71 7.00 9.03 5.85
C MET A 71 8.04 8.83 4.74
N VAL A 72 8.27 9.83 3.90
CA VAL A 72 9.31 9.78 2.85
C VAL A 72 10.70 9.66 3.48
N LEU A 73 11.00 10.42 4.54
CA LEU A 73 12.26 10.30 5.27
C LEU A 73 12.44 8.90 5.89
N TYR A 74 11.38 8.35 6.47
CA TYR A 74 11.36 6.99 7.00
C TYR A 74 11.66 5.95 5.89
N LEU A 75 11.00 6.09 4.74
CA LEU A 75 11.17 5.19 3.60
C LEU A 75 12.59 5.27 3.04
N LEU A 76 13.14 6.48 2.91
CA LEU A 76 14.51 6.70 2.45
C LEU A 76 15.53 6.11 3.42
N ASN A 77 15.35 6.29 4.73
CA ASN A 77 16.24 5.74 5.76
C ASN A 77 16.10 4.22 5.96
N SER A 78 15.02 3.62 5.46
CA SER A 78 14.81 2.18 5.54
C SER A 78 15.81 1.42 4.66
N ARG A 79 16.87 0.89 5.27
CA ARG A 79 17.90 0.06 4.62
C ARG A 79 17.41 -1.34 4.22
N ARG A 80 16.27 -1.78 4.73
CA ARG A 80 15.76 -3.14 4.57
C ARG A 80 14.88 -3.33 3.33
N LEU A 81 14.42 -2.23 2.73
CA LEU A 81 13.63 -2.24 1.51
C LEU A 81 14.56 -2.33 0.30
N ASP A 82 14.22 -3.21 -0.63
CA ASP A 82 14.85 -3.22 -1.93
C ASP A 82 14.62 -1.88 -2.65
N PRO A 83 15.55 -1.43 -3.50
CA PRO A 83 15.45 -0.14 -4.18
C PRO A 83 14.18 0.02 -4.99
N THR A 84 13.72 -1.05 -5.63
CA THR A 84 12.51 -1.06 -6.47
C THR A 84 11.25 -0.83 -5.63
N SER A 85 11.05 -1.59 -4.56
CA SER A 85 9.92 -1.40 -3.63
C SER A 85 9.95 -0.01 -2.99
N LYS A 86 11.14 0.50 -2.65
CA LYS A 86 11.28 1.86 -2.09
C LYS A 86 10.75 2.92 -3.06
N ILE A 87 11.11 2.84 -4.34
CA ILE A 87 10.64 3.79 -5.36
C ILE A 87 9.12 3.64 -5.56
N THR A 88 8.61 2.41 -5.67
CA THR A 88 7.18 2.15 -5.82
C THR A 88 6.36 2.79 -4.71
N TRP A 89 6.74 2.57 -3.45
CA TRP A 89 6.02 3.13 -2.30
C TRP A 89 6.19 4.64 -2.16
N LEU A 90 7.34 5.20 -2.57
CA LEU A 90 7.55 6.64 -2.59
C LEU A 90 6.58 7.32 -3.56
N ILE A 91 6.38 6.76 -4.76
CA ILE A 91 5.41 7.26 -5.74
C ILE A 91 3.98 7.17 -5.19
N VAL A 92 3.61 6.02 -4.62
CA VAL A 92 2.26 5.80 -4.06
C VAL A 92 1.96 6.79 -2.92
N ILE A 93 2.90 7.01 -2.01
CA ILE A 93 2.75 7.93 -0.87
C ILE A 93 2.75 9.39 -1.34
N MET A 94 3.52 9.75 -2.38
CA MET A 94 3.47 11.10 -2.95
C MET A 94 2.12 11.39 -3.62
N LEU A 95 1.49 10.40 -4.27
CA LEU A 95 0.18 10.56 -4.90
C LEU A 95 -0.96 10.55 -3.87
N LEU A 96 -0.90 9.64 -2.89
CA LEU A 96 -1.90 9.50 -1.84
C LEU A 96 -1.20 9.32 -0.48
N PRO A 97 -0.91 10.38 0.28
CA PRO A 97 -0.13 10.28 1.51
C PRO A 97 -0.72 9.37 2.56
N VAL A 98 -2.00 9.57 2.87
CA VAL A 98 -2.68 8.84 3.95
C VAL A 98 -2.97 7.41 3.54
N PHE A 99 -3.59 7.21 2.36
CA PHE A 99 -3.93 5.88 1.86
C PHE A 99 -2.70 5.06 1.46
N GLY A 100 -1.69 5.71 0.88
CA GLY A 100 -0.42 5.07 0.53
C GLY A 100 0.34 4.57 1.74
N ALA A 101 0.35 5.32 2.84
CA ALA A 101 0.95 4.87 4.10
C ALA A 101 0.18 3.70 4.73
N LEU A 102 -1.15 3.71 4.69
CA LEU A 102 -1.98 2.61 5.18
C LEU A 102 -1.76 1.33 4.35
N LEU A 103 -1.73 1.46 3.02
CA LEU A 103 -1.48 0.35 2.11
C LEU A 103 -0.04 -0.19 2.25
N PHE A 104 0.93 0.70 2.45
CA PHE A 104 2.31 0.35 2.77
C PHE A 104 2.37 -0.48 4.04
N TRP A 105 1.72 -0.03 5.12
CA TRP A 105 1.68 -0.78 6.38
C TRP A 105 1.08 -2.18 6.20
N TYR A 106 -0.04 -2.28 5.47
CA TYR A 106 -0.68 -3.56 5.18
C TYR A 106 0.25 -4.52 4.42
N THR A 107 0.94 -4.02 3.39
CA THR A 107 1.82 -4.85 2.54
C THR A 107 3.15 -5.19 3.23
N GLN A 108 3.71 -4.25 4.01
CA GLN A 108 4.96 -4.46 4.75
C GLN A 108 4.81 -5.47 5.90
N SER A 109 3.58 -5.80 6.29
CA SER A 109 3.25 -6.76 7.33
C SER A 109 3.47 -8.22 6.90
N ASP A 110 4.44 -8.48 6.01
CA ASP A 110 4.97 -9.79 5.65
C ASP A 110 5.77 -10.41 6.83
N ILE A 111 5.07 -10.59 7.94
CA ILE A 111 5.53 -11.24 9.17
C ILE A 111 5.96 -12.68 8.83
N GLY A 112 5.28 -13.33 7.88
CA GLY A 112 5.58 -14.69 7.42
C GLY A 112 7.00 -14.83 6.87
N HIS A 113 7.41 -14.02 5.90
CA HIS A 113 8.75 -14.12 5.33
C HIS A 113 9.85 -13.83 6.36
N ARG A 114 9.62 -12.87 7.25
CA ARG A 114 10.57 -12.55 8.34
C ARG A 114 10.67 -13.69 9.34
N ALA A 115 9.55 -14.33 9.69
CA ALA A 115 9.51 -15.49 10.57
C ALA A 115 10.24 -16.68 9.95
N VAL A 116 9.99 -16.98 8.68
CA VAL A 116 10.67 -18.06 7.94
C VAL A 116 12.17 -17.80 7.87
N LYS A 117 12.60 -16.60 7.51
CA LYS A 117 14.03 -16.24 7.47
C LYS A 117 14.69 -16.39 8.83
N THR A 118 14.04 -15.92 9.89
CA THR A 118 14.54 -16.05 11.27
C THR A 118 14.65 -17.52 11.65
N ARG A 119 13.64 -18.33 11.33
CA ARG A 119 13.64 -19.76 11.60
C ARG A 119 14.75 -20.49 10.86
N LEU A 120 14.95 -20.21 9.57
CA LEU A 120 16.04 -20.78 8.77
C LEU A 120 17.42 -20.41 9.34
N SER A 121 17.61 -19.16 9.77
CA SER A 121 18.87 -18.74 10.39
C SER A 121 19.14 -19.48 11.71
N GLN A 122 18.11 -19.69 12.53
CA GLN A 122 18.22 -20.47 13.77
C GLN A 122 18.57 -21.93 13.48
N LEU A 123 17.90 -22.55 12.50
CA LEU A 123 18.18 -23.94 12.10
C LEU A 123 19.60 -24.08 11.53
N THR A 124 20.07 -23.10 10.76
CA THR A 124 21.44 -23.08 10.22
C THR A 124 22.47 -23.02 11.35
N GLU A 125 22.28 -22.14 12.34
CA GLU A 125 23.18 -22.08 13.50
C GLU A 125 23.15 -23.36 14.34
N GLN A 126 21.96 -23.95 14.54
CA GLN A 126 21.83 -25.22 15.27
C GLN A 126 22.50 -26.41 14.55
N THR A 127 22.55 -26.37 13.21
CA THR A 127 23.05 -27.48 12.37
C THR A 127 24.52 -27.29 11.99
N LYS A 128 25.09 -26.10 12.23
CA LYS A 128 26.44 -25.72 11.76
C LYS A 128 27.55 -26.66 12.21
N GLU A 129 27.43 -27.19 13.41
CA GLU A 129 28.44 -28.09 13.98
C GLU A 129 28.21 -29.56 13.59
N ILE A 130 27.08 -29.89 12.97
CA ILE A 130 26.74 -31.28 12.60
C ILE A 130 27.61 -31.78 11.43
N ILE A 131 28.00 -30.89 10.52
CA ILE A 131 28.82 -31.23 9.35
C ILE A 131 30.07 -30.34 9.33
N PRO A 132 31.09 -30.65 10.15
CA PRO A 132 32.29 -29.83 10.25
C PRO A 132 33.15 -29.90 8.98
N GLN A 133 33.83 -28.80 8.67
CA GLN A 133 34.81 -28.77 7.58
C GLN A 133 36.07 -29.56 7.97
N SER A 134 36.46 -30.52 7.14
CA SER A 134 37.78 -31.14 7.22
C SER A 134 38.86 -30.13 6.85
N GLU A 135 39.76 -29.81 7.78
CA GLU A 135 40.89 -28.90 7.52
C GLU A 135 41.82 -29.45 6.44
N GLN A 136 42.06 -30.77 6.44
CA GLN A 136 42.90 -31.42 5.44
C GLN A 136 42.35 -31.19 4.02
N THR A 137 41.05 -31.38 3.85
CA THR A 137 40.37 -31.21 2.56
C THR A 137 40.36 -29.74 2.13
N ALA A 138 40.10 -28.82 3.06
CA ALA A 138 40.14 -27.38 2.78
C ALA A 138 41.54 -26.89 2.38
N ASN A 139 42.58 -27.40 3.04
CA ASN A 139 43.97 -27.08 2.75
C ASN A 139 44.42 -27.68 1.41
N CYS A 140 44.00 -28.90 1.08
CA CYS A 140 44.26 -29.51 -0.22
C CYS A 140 43.67 -28.64 -1.35
N LEU A 141 42.41 -28.23 -1.22
CA LEU A 141 41.77 -27.33 -2.19
C LEU A 141 42.48 -25.97 -2.29
N ALA A 142 42.95 -25.42 -1.16
CA ALA A 142 43.71 -24.17 -1.14
C ALA A 142 45.06 -24.27 -1.85
N GLN A 143 45.71 -25.43 -1.79
CA GLN A 143 46.95 -25.71 -2.52
C GLN A 143 46.71 -25.93 -4.02
N GLU A 144 45.64 -26.62 -4.38
CA GLU A 144 45.27 -26.89 -5.77
C GLU A 144 44.78 -25.64 -6.49
N ASN A 145 43.87 -24.89 -5.87
CA ASN A 145 43.32 -23.67 -6.44
C ASN A 145 42.90 -22.65 -5.37
N PRO A 146 43.75 -21.64 -5.08
CA PRO A 146 43.47 -20.60 -4.08
C PRO A 146 42.20 -19.81 -4.35
N GLY A 147 41.82 -19.60 -5.62
CA GLY A 147 40.64 -18.86 -6.03
C GLY A 147 39.35 -19.63 -5.69
N VAL A 148 39.30 -20.91 -6.04
CA VAL A 148 38.17 -21.79 -5.68
C VAL A 148 38.08 -21.96 -4.17
N ALA A 149 39.22 -22.09 -3.47
CA ALA A 149 39.22 -22.16 -2.02
C ALA A 149 38.66 -20.90 -1.35
N ALA A 150 38.90 -19.71 -1.92
CA ALA A 150 38.30 -18.47 -1.42
C ALA A 150 36.77 -18.48 -1.58
N LEU A 151 36.27 -18.95 -2.73
CA LEU A 151 34.84 -19.12 -2.96
C LEU A 151 34.22 -20.14 -2.00
N ALA A 152 34.87 -21.29 -1.82
CA ALA A 152 34.42 -22.32 -0.88
C ALA A 152 34.34 -21.79 0.56
N ARG A 153 35.34 -21.02 1.02
CA ARG A 153 35.29 -20.35 2.33
C ARG A 153 34.13 -19.37 2.46
N TYR A 154 33.81 -18.64 1.38
CA TYR A 154 32.66 -17.72 1.37
C TYR A 154 31.33 -18.47 1.48
N ILE A 155 31.17 -19.56 0.73
CA ILE A 155 29.97 -20.40 0.75
C ILE A 155 29.81 -21.05 2.13
N HIS A 156 30.89 -21.60 2.69
CA HIS A 156 30.90 -22.18 4.04
C HIS A 156 30.57 -21.17 5.14
N ARG A 157 30.92 -19.89 4.98
CA ARG A 157 30.52 -18.84 5.94
C ARG A 157 29.03 -18.51 5.86
N SER A 158 28.41 -18.75 4.71
CA SER A 158 27.01 -18.40 4.44
C SER A 158 26.02 -19.50 4.85
N GLY A 159 26.50 -20.71 5.15
CA GLY A 159 25.67 -21.85 5.54
C GLY A 159 26.49 -23.12 5.80
N CYS A 160 25.81 -24.24 6.00
CA CYS A 160 26.45 -25.53 6.35
C CYS A 160 26.96 -26.27 5.12
N TYR A 161 27.92 -25.70 4.39
CA TYR A 161 28.40 -26.22 3.11
C TYR A 161 29.92 -26.47 3.14
N PRO A 162 30.38 -27.61 3.66
CA PRO A 162 31.79 -27.95 3.65
C PRO A 162 32.25 -28.49 2.28
N VAL A 163 33.55 -28.39 2.04
CA VAL A 163 34.25 -29.01 0.91
C VAL A 163 34.45 -30.48 1.21
N PHE A 164 34.11 -31.32 0.24
CA PHE A 164 34.34 -32.76 0.27
C PHE A 164 35.39 -33.17 -0.75
N GLU A 165 36.12 -34.23 -0.41
CA GLU A 165 37.09 -34.87 -1.29
C GLU A 165 36.50 -36.19 -1.81
N ARG A 166 37.02 -36.69 -2.93
CA ARG A 166 36.66 -38.01 -3.48
C ARG A 166 35.16 -38.19 -3.74
N MET A 167 34.48 -37.12 -4.16
CA MET A 167 33.11 -37.23 -4.67
C MET A 167 33.13 -37.69 -6.12
N ALA A 168 32.28 -38.66 -6.43
CA ALA A 168 31.94 -39.00 -7.81
C ALA A 168 30.77 -38.09 -8.23
N ALA A 169 31.03 -37.19 -9.17
CA ALA A 169 30.01 -36.34 -9.78
C ALA A 169 30.01 -36.57 -11.28
N THR A 170 28.85 -36.88 -11.84
CA THR A 170 28.65 -37.05 -13.28
C THR A 170 27.86 -35.86 -13.80
N TYR A 171 28.43 -35.17 -14.79
CA TYR A 171 27.76 -34.06 -15.46
C TYR A 171 26.94 -34.58 -16.64
N PHE A 172 25.66 -34.18 -16.68
CA PHE A 172 24.76 -34.47 -17.79
C PHE A 172 24.50 -33.19 -18.58
N PRO A 173 24.89 -33.12 -19.87
CA PRO A 173 24.68 -31.92 -20.69
C PRO A 173 23.21 -31.72 -21.06
N ILE A 174 22.42 -32.79 -21.11
CA ILE A 174 21.00 -32.77 -21.48
C ILE A 174 20.14 -33.48 -20.43
N GLY A 175 18.88 -33.07 -20.35
CA GLY A 175 17.94 -33.54 -19.33
C GLY A 175 17.55 -35.00 -19.49
N GLU A 176 17.50 -35.48 -20.73
CA GLU A 176 17.13 -36.83 -21.12
C GLU A 176 18.14 -37.84 -20.57
N GLU A 177 19.45 -37.56 -20.67
CA GLU A 177 20.49 -38.42 -20.09
C GLU A 177 20.38 -38.49 -18.56
N LYS A 178 20.17 -37.34 -17.91
CA LYS A 178 19.95 -37.28 -16.46
C LYS A 178 18.70 -38.06 -16.06
N TRP A 179 17.65 -38.02 -16.88
CA TRP A 179 16.41 -38.74 -16.61
C TRP A 179 16.61 -40.25 -16.65
N HIS A 180 17.25 -40.77 -17.70
CA HIS A 180 17.54 -42.21 -17.82
C HIS A 180 18.40 -42.71 -16.66
N GLU A 181 19.46 -41.99 -16.29
CA GLU A 181 20.29 -42.37 -15.14
C GLU A 181 19.52 -42.27 -13.82
N MET A 182 18.68 -41.23 -13.64
CA MET A 182 17.86 -41.10 -12.44
C MET A 182 16.90 -42.28 -12.27
N LEU A 183 16.21 -42.72 -13.33
CA LEU A 183 15.32 -43.88 -13.26
C LEU A 183 16.07 -45.14 -12.80
N ARG A 184 17.27 -45.36 -13.35
CA ARG A 184 18.14 -46.47 -12.95
C ARG A 184 18.56 -46.38 -11.48
N GLN A 185 18.94 -45.20 -11.00
CA GLN A 185 19.32 -45.00 -9.59
C GLN A 185 18.12 -45.16 -8.64
N LEU A 186 16.92 -44.75 -9.07
CA LEU A 186 15.68 -44.96 -8.33
C LEU A 186 15.35 -46.45 -8.18
N GLU A 187 15.55 -47.25 -9.23
CA GLU A 187 15.35 -48.71 -9.20
C GLU A 187 16.38 -49.41 -8.28
N GLN A 188 17.61 -48.89 -8.20
CA GLN A 188 18.70 -49.43 -7.38
C GLN A 188 18.64 -49.01 -5.90
N ALA A 189 17.78 -48.07 -5.53
CA ALA A 189 17.77 -47.52 -4.18
C ALA A 189 17.19 -48.50 -3.15
N GLU A 190 17.99 -48.90 -2.16
CA GLU A 190 17.59 -49.93 -1.17
C GLU A 190 17.00 -49.35 0.12
N HIS A 191 17.49 -48.18 0.58
CA HIS A 191 17.18 -47.66 1.91
C HIS A 191 16.24 -46.48 1.90
N PHE A 192 16.56 -45.44 1.13
CA PHE A 192 15.76 -44.23 1.06
C PHE A 192 15.95 -43.55 -0.29
N ILE A 193 14.88 -42.89 -0.74
CA ILE A 193 14.87 -42.03 -1.91
C ILE A 193 14.44 -40.63 -1.43
N PHE A 194 15.29 -39.64 -1.62
CA PHE A 194 14.95 -38.24 -1.34
C PHE A 194 14.79 -37.47 -2.64
N LEU A 195 13.62 -36.89 -2.86
CA LEU A 195 13.26 -36.16 -4.08
C LEU A 195 12.74 -34.78 -3.70
N GLU A 196 13.48 -33.74 -4.10
CA GLU A 196 13.08 -32.34 -3.93
C GLU A 196 12.89 -31.72 -5.32
N TYR A 197 11.64 -31.43 -5.67
CA TYR A 197 11.25 -30.88 -6.97
C TYR A 197 10.27 -29.73 -6.79
N PHE A 198 10.28 -28.79 -7.74
CA PHE A 198 9.28 -27.72 -7.79
C PHE A 198 7.89 -28.23 -8.20
N ILE A 199 7.85 -29.13 -9.20
CA ILE A 199 6.63 -29.76 -9.72
C ILE A 199 6.93 -31.25 -9.96
N VAL A 200 6.01 -32.11 -9.56
CA VAL A 200 5.96 -33.53 -9.94
C VAL A 200 4.59 -33.74 -10.57
N ASP A 201 4.56 -34.10 -11.84
CA ASP A 201 3.33 -34.22 -12.61
C ASP A 201 3.43 -35.40 -13.60
N GLU A 202 2.28 -35.91 -14.01
CA GLU A 202 2.17 -36.96 -15.03
C GLU A 202 2.41 -36.33 -16.41
N GLY A 203 3.65 -36.44 -16.89
CA GLY A 203 4.07 -35.93 -18.20
C GLY A 203 4.85 -36.96 -19.01
N LEU A 204 4.88 -36.79 -20.32
CA LEU A 204 5.81 -37.50 -21.20
C LEU A 204 7.11 -36.69 -21.27
N MET A 205 8.24 -37.36 -21.07
CA MET A 205 9.56 -36.84 -21.45
C MET A 205 9.84 -37.13 -22.92
#